data_AF-A0A7J4P145-F1
#
_entry.id   AF-A0A7J4P145-F1
#
_cell.length_a   1.000
_cell.length_b   1.000
_cell.length_c   1.000
_cell.angle_alpha   90.00
_cell.angle_beta   90.00
_cell.angle_gamma   90.00
#
_symmetry.space_group_name_H-M   'P 1'
#
loop_
_entity.id
_entity.type
_entity.pdbx_description
1 polymer ?
#
loop_
_entity_poly.entity_id
_entity_poly.type
_entity_poly.pdbx_seq_one_letter_code
_entity_poly.pdbx_strand_id
1 'polypeptide(L)' 'MDRQKVYVSSLGFLLMLTTVALSALHEARLEVYVSLFAVCYFAASALFRPRRRWFDVVGGGLFAAFCVIVAIKVLDILF' A
#
# COMPACT_ATOMS: atom_id res chain seq x y z
N MET A 1 16.23 8.43 -17.66
CA MET A 1 15.65 8.60 -16.30
C MET A 1 15.80 7.28 -15.56
N ASP A 2 16.47 7.27 -14.41
CA ASP A 2 16.63 6.05 -13.59
C ASP A 2 15.25 5.49 -13.22
N ARG A 3 14.96 4.24 -13.61
CA ARG A 3 13.69 3.57 -13.29
C ARG A 3 13.40 3.55 -11.79
N GLN A 4 14.45 3.52 -10.98
CA GLN A 4 14.35 3.58 -9.52
C GLN A 4 13.88 4.95 -9.02
N LYS A 5 14.37 6.05 -9.61
CA LYS A 5 13.93 7.41 -9.23
C LYS A 5 12.46 7.64 -9.58
N VAL A 6 12.04 7.16 -10.76
CA VAL A 6 10.63 7.23 -11.19
C VAL A 6 9.72 6.40 -10.29
N TYR A 7 10.17 5.21 -9.86
CA TYR A 7 9.43 4.37 -8.92
C TYR A 7 9.25 5.05 -7.56
N VAL A 8 10.33 5.61 -6.98
CA VAL A 8 10.24 6.25 -5.65
C VAL A 8 9.39 7.51 -5.69
N SER A 9 9.53 8.34 -6.74
CA SER A 9 8.73 9.56 -6.86
C SER A 9 7.25 9.26 -7.09
N SER A 10 6.92 8.29 -7.94
CA SER A 10 5.53 7.88 -8.19
C SER A 10 4.87 7.24 -6.97
N LEU A 11 5.60 6.39 -6.23
CA LEU A 11 5.11 5.79 -5.01
C LEU A 11 4.89 6.84 -3.91
N GLY A 12 5.84 7.75 -3.71
CA GLY A 12 5.69 8.85 -2.76
C GLY A 12 4.49 9.73 -3.08
N PHE A 13 4.29 10.04 -4.36
CA PHE A 13 3.13 10.80 -4.83
C PHE A 13 1.81 10.07 -4.58
N LEU A 14 1.73 8.77 -4.92
CA LEU A 14 0.54 7.96 -4.69
C LEU A 14 0.18 7.92 -3.20
N LEU A 15 1.16 7.65 -2.33
CA LEU A 15 0.93 7.56 -0.88
C LEU A 15 0.42 8.89 -0.32
N MET A 16 1.03 10.01 -0.71
CA MET A 16 0.57 11.34 -0.32
C MET A 16 -0.88 11.58 -0.77
N LEU A 17 -1.21 11.24 -2.02
CA LEU A 17 -2.55 11.43 -2.58
C LEU A 17 -3.60 10.59 -1.84
N THR A 18 -3.28 9.33 -1.51
CA THR A 18 -4.16 8.50 -0.67
C THR A 18 -4.38 9.11 0.72
N THR A 19 -3.34 9.62 1.37
CA THR A 19 -3.48 10.24 2.70
C THR A 19 -4.35 11.49 2.64
N VAL A 20 -4.14 12.35 1.64
CA VAL A 20 -4.95 13.57 1.46
C VAL A 20 -6.40 13.21 1.13
N ALA A 21 -6.63 12.23 0.26
CA ALA A 21 -7.98 11.79 -0.10
C ALA A 21 -8.72 11.20 1.11
N LEU A 22 -8.07 10.33 1.89
CA LEU A 22 -8.66 9.75 3.10
C LEU A 22 -8.90 10.81 4.19
N SER A 23 -7.99 11.76 4.34
CA SER A 23 -8.16 12.89 5.26
C SER A 23 -9.31 13.79 4.82
N ALA A 24 -9.51 14.01 3.52
CA ALA A 24 -10.66 14.76 3.01
C ALA A 24 -11.99 14.04 3.29
N LEU A 25 -11.99 12.71 3.22
CA LEU A 25 -13.13 11.87 3.61
C LEU A 25 -13.38 11.84 5.13
N HIS A 26 -12.54 12.48 5.95
CA HIS A 26 -12.61 12.45 7.43
C HIS A 26 -12.54 11.04 8.01
N GLU A 27 -11.99 10.09 7.24
CA GLU A 27 -11.93 8.71 7.66
C GLU A 27 -10.76 8.56 8.63
N ALA A 28 -11.04 8.26 9.90
CA ALA A 28 -10.03 8.06 10.95
C ALA A 28 -9.60 6.59 11.10
N ARG A 29 -10.15 5.71 10.26
CA ARG A 29 -9.93 4.27 10.35
C ARG A 29 -8.57 3.88 9.81
N LEU A 30 -7.62 3.65 10.72
CA LEU A 30 -6.24 3.25 10.43
C LEU A 30 -6.16 2.07 9.44
N GLU A 31 -7.09 1.13 9.56
CA GLU A 31 -7.19 -0.06 8.70
C GLU A 31 -7.33 0.26 7.20
N VAL A 32 -8.05 1.32 6.87
CA VAL A 32 -8.29 1.73 5.48
C VAL A 32 -7.02 2.34 4.89
N TYR A 33 -6.27 3.13 5.67
CA TYR A 33 -4.99 3.70 5.27
C TYR A 33 -3.97 2.61 4.97
N VAL A 34 -3.81 1.65 5.89
CA VAL A 34 -2.83 0.56 5.72
C VAL A 34 -3.20 -0.32 4.51
N SER A 35 -4.49 -0.56 4.29
CA SER A 35 -4.96 -1.31 3.13
C SER A 35 -4.66 -0.60 1.81
N LEU A 36 -4.97 0.70 1.72
CA LEU A 36 -4.69 1.49 0.52
C LEU A 36 -3.18 1.64 0.27
N PHE A 37 -2.39 1.79 1.32
CA PHE A 37 -0.93 1.82 1.20
C PHE A 37 -0.37 0.50 0.66
N ALA A 38 -0.89 -0.65 1.11
CA ALA A 38 -0.53 -1.95 0.55
C ALA A 38 -0.87 -2.01 -0.96
N VAL A 39 -2.07 -1.61 -1.35
CA VAL A 39 -2.49 -1.58 -2.76
C VAL A 39 -1.60 -0.67 -3.59
N CYS A 40 -1.32 0.57 -3.13
CA CYS A 40 -0.43 1.50 -3.82
C CYS A 40 0.99 0.93 -3.99
N TYR A 41 1.52 0.29 -2.95
CA TYR A 41 2.83 -0.34 -2.98
C TYR A 41 2.88 -1.49 -4.00
N PHE A 42 1.88 -2.37 -4.01
CA PHE A 42 1.79 -3.49 -4.95
C PHE A 42 1.56 -3.03 -6.38
N ALA A 43 0.67 -2.06 -6.60
CA ALA A 43 0.40 -1.49 -7.91
C ALA A 43 1.64 -0.81 -8.51
N ALA A 44 2.34 0.02 -7.73
CA ALA A 44 3.58 0.65 -8.16
C ALA A 44 4.69 -0.40 -8.41
N SER A 45 4.80 -1.41 -7.54
CA SER A 45 5.79 -2.49 -7.71
C SER A 45 5.50 -3.34 -8.94
N ALA A 46 4.24 -3.62 -9.26
CA ALA A 46 3.84 -4.34 -10.47
C ALA A 46 4.05 -3.50 -11.73
N LEU A 47 3.70 -2.22 -11.70
CA LEU A 47 3.75 -1.32 -12.86
C LEU A 47 5.19 -0.99 -13.28
N PHE A 48 6.04 -0.62 -12.32
CA PHE A 48 7.43 -0.26 -12.62
C PHE A 48 8.36 -1.46 -12.66
N ARG A 49 7.90 -2.61 -12.14
CA ARG A 49 8.57 -3.91 -12.14
C ARG A 49 10.08 -3.74 -11.85
N PRO A 50 10.45 -3.15 -10.70
CA PRO A 50 11.86 -2.93 -10.38
C PRO A 50 12.54 -4.30 -10.37
N ARG A 51 13.65 -4.43 -11.10
CA ARG A 51 14.41 -5.68 -11.21
C ARG A 51 15.10 -5.93 -9.86
N ARG A 52 14.39 -6.53 -8.91
CA ARG A 52 14.90 -6.80 -7.56
C ARG A 52 15.69 -8.12 -7.59
N ARG A 53 16.91 -8.07 -7.01
CA ARG A 53 17.86 -9.19 -6.92
C ARG A 53 17.72 -9.98 -5.60
N TRP A 54 16.86 -9.51 -4.69
CA TRP A 54 16.67 -10.02 -3.33
C TRP A 54 15.19 -10.08 -2.95
N PHE A 55 14.86 -10.92 -1.97
CA PHE A 55 13.50 -11.09 -1.42
C PHE A 55 12.89 -9.74 -1.01
N ASP A 56 11.67 -9.49 -1.44
CA ASP A 56 10.93 -8.26 -1.18
C ASP A 56 10.35 -8.27 0.24
N VAL A 57 11.20 -8.02 1.24
CA VAL A 57 10.82 -8.01 2.66
C VAL A 57 9.74 -6.95 2.94
N VAL A 58 9.82 -5.81 2.26
CA VAL A 58 8.85 -4.72 2.41
C VAL A 58 7.50 -5.11 1.83
N GLY A 59 7.48 -5.67 0.61
CA GLY A 59 6.26 -6.21 0.00
C GLY A 59 5.65 -7.34 0.84
N GLY A 60 6.47 -8.26 1.34
CA GLY A 60 6.02 -9.33 2.23
C GLY A 60 5.38 -8.81 3.52
N GLY A 61 5.98 -7.82 4.17
CA GLY A 61 5.43 -7.17 5.36
C GLY A 61 4.10 -6.45 5.10
N LEU A 62 4.02 -5.69 4.01
CA LEU A 62 2.78 -5.02 3.59
C LEU A 62 1.68 -6.02 3.22
N PHE A 63 2.01 -7.15 2.60
CA PHE A 63 1.06 -8.21 2.31
C PHE A 63 0.52 -8.86 3.60
N ALA A 64 1.40 -9.19 4.53
CA ALA A 64 1.01 -9.80 5.79
C ALA A 64 0.10 -8.85 6.59
N ALA A 65 0.46 -7.57 6.68
CA ALA A 65 -0.38 -6.55 7.31
C ALA A 65 -1.75 -6.42 6.63
N PHE A 66 -1.79 -6.43 5.30
CA PHE A 66 -3.03 -6.41 4.53
C PHE A 66 -3.92 -7.63 4.84
N CYS A 67 -3.35 -8.84 4.82
CA CYS A 67 -4.10 -10.06 5.14
C CYS A 67 -4.70 -10.03 6.55
N VAL A 68 -3.95 -9.53 7.54
CA VAL A 68 -4.44 -9.40 8.92
C VAL A 68 -5.61 -8.43 8.99
N ILE A 69 -5.50 -7.26 8.34
CA ILE A 69 -6.58 -6.26 8.34
C ILE A 69 -7.83 -6.81 7.66
N VAL A 70 -7.68 -7.47 6.51
CA VAL A 70 -8.80 -8.11 5.80
C VAL A 70 -9.44 -9.18 6.68
N ALA A 71 -8.65 -10.02 7.36
CA ALA A 71 -9.18 -11.04 8.25
C ALA A 71 -10.00 -10.45 9.41
N ILE A 72 -9.50 -9.38 10.04
CA ILE A 72 -10.24 -8.66 11.10
C ILE A 72 -11.56 -8.13 10.54
N LYS A 73 -11.54 -7.50 9.36
CA LYS A 73 -12.75 -6.94 8.75
C LYS A 73 -13.77 -7.98 8.32
N VAL A 74 -13.32 -9.15 7.87
CA VAL A 74 -14.22 -10.26 7.55
C VAL A 74 -14.88 -10.78 8.84
N LEU A 75 -14.14 -10.84 9.95
CA LEU A 75 -14.70 -11.23 11.25
C LEU A 75 -15.73 -10.20 11.76
N ASP A 76 -15.44 -8.89 11.65
CA ASP A 76 -16.37 -7.80 11.99
C ASP A 76 -17.68 -7.84 11.18
N ILE A 77 -17.65 -8.37 9.95
CA ILE A 77 -18.85 -8.50 9.11
C ILE A 77 -19.64 -9.76 9.48
N LEU A 78 -18.94 -10.81 9.91
CA LEU A 78 -19.53 -12.13 10.16
C LEU A 78 -20.18 -12.23 11.56
N PHE A 79 -19.67 -11.49 12.55
CA PHE A 79 -20.12 -11.49 13.94
C PHE A 79 -20.67 -10.12 14.35
#